data_AF-A0A7C1YMJ1-F1
#
_entry.id   AF-A0A7C1YMJ1-F1
#
_cell.length_a   1.000
_cell.length_b   1.000
_cell.length_c   1.000
_cell.angle_alpha   90.00
_cell.angle_beta   90.00
_cell.angle_gamma   90.00
#
_symmetry.space_group_name_H-M   'P 1'
#
loop_
_entity.id
_entity.type
_entity.pdbx_description
1 polymer ?
#
loop_
_entity_poly.entity_id
_entity_poly.type
_entity_poly.pdbx_seq_one_letter_code
_entity_poly.pdbx_strand_id
1 'polypeptide(L)' 'MDKLIISGGTCLQGEVRISGAKNATLPILAATLLADGVMRIGNVPHLQDVTTTMELLGRMGVDLTLD' A
#
# COMPACT_ATOMS: atom_id res chain seq x y z
N MET A 1 -16.84 -0.19 -15.22
CA MET A 1 -16.88 1.12 -14.52
C MET A 1 -17.47 0.81 -13.17
N ASP A 2 -16.61 0.81 -12.16
CA ASP A 2 -16.98 0.31 -10.84
C ASP A 2 -17.87 1.31 -10.12
N LYS A 3 -18.82 0.81 -9.34
CA LYS A 3 -19.79 1.62 -8.61
C LYS A 3 -19.96 1.07 -7.21
N LEU A 4 -20.09 1.98 -6.26
CA LEU A 4 -20.53 1.66 -4.91
C LEU A 4 -21.99 2.10 -4.77
N ILE A 5 -22.89 1.15 -4.48
CA ILE A 5 -24.29 1.43 -4.15
C ILE A 5 -24.41 1.31 -2.63
N ILE A 6 -24.73 2.41 -1.96
CA ILE A 6 -24.81 2.47 -0.50
C ILE A 6 -26.29 2.62 -0.09
N SER A 7 -26.76 1.71 0.76
CA SER A 7 -28.08 1.80 1.39
C SER A 7 -27.95 2.39 2.79
N GLY A 8 -28.57 3.55 3.02
CA GLY A 8 -28.56 4.23 4.31
C GLY A 8 -29.51 3.61 5.35
N GLY A 9 -29.58 4.23 6.53
CA GLY A 9 -30.55 3.91 7.59
C GLY A 9 -30.01 3.10 8.77
N THR A 10 -28.74 2.68 8.74
CA THR A 10 -28.09 1.95 9.83
C THR A 10 -26.94 2.76 10.42
N CYS A 11 -26.94 2.96 11.74
CA CYS A 11 -25.81 3.56 12.45
C CYS A 11 -24.65 2.54 12.52
N LEU A 12 -23.42 2.97 12.23
CA LEU A 12 -22.24 2.11 12.33
C LEU A 12 -21.87 1.89 13.81
N GLN A 13 -21.60 0.63 14.17
CA GLN A 13 -21.09 0.27 15.50
C GLN A 13 -20.05 -0.85 15.37
N GLY A 14 -18.89 -0.66 16.00
CA GLY A 14 -17.79 -1.63 15.98
C GLY A 14 -16.43 -0.94 15.86
N GLU A 15 -15.40 -1.75 15.62
CA GLU A 15 -14.02 -1.31 15.46
C GLU A 15 -13.45 -1.92 14.18
N VAL A 16 -12.55 -1.18 13.53
CA VAL A 16 -11.80 -1.64 12.36
C VAL A 16 -10.33 -1.27 12.52
N ARG A 17 -9.44 -2.09 11.97
CA ARG A 17 -8.00 -1.77 11.90
C ARG A 17 -7.73 -1.06 10.58
N ILE A 18 -6.98 0.04 10.66
CA ILE A 18 -6.56 0.80 9.49
C ILE A 18 -5.13 0.40 9.13
N SER A 19 -4.85 0.32 7.83
CA SER A 19 -3.51 0.10 7.29
C SER A 19 -2.62 1.35 7.45
N GLY A 20 -1.34 1.24 7.10
CA GLY A 20 -0.42 2.37 7.12
C GLY A 20 -0.81 3.50 6.15
N ALA A 21 -0.16 4.65 6.34
CA ALA A 21 -0.43 5.83 5.53
C ALA A 21 0.22 5.71 4.13
N LYS A 22 -0.57 5.96 3.08
CA LYS A 22 -0.09 6.03 1.70
C LYS A 22 1.13 6.94 1.57
N ASN A 23 1.02 8.16 2.09
CA ASN A 23 2.03 9.20 1.94
C ASN A 23 3.30 8.94 2.76
N ALA A 24 3.27 8.01 3.71
CA ALA A 24 4.48 7.49 4.35
C ALA A 24 5.06 6.31 3.55
N THR A 25 4.19 5.41 3.07
CA THR A 25 4.58 4.20 2.34
C THR A 25 5.33 4.51 1.04
N LEU A 26 4.82 5.42 0.21
CA LEU A 26 5.41 5.73 -1.09
C LEU A 26 6.88 6.23 -1.00
N PRO A 27 7.22 7.22 -0.16
CA PRO A 27 8.61 7.62 -0.01
C PRO A 27 9.47 6.57 0.69
N ILE A 28 8.93 5.77 1.61
CA ILE A 28 9.67 4.65 2.22
C ILE A 28 10.05 3.62 1.16
N LEU A 29 9.14 3.26 0.25
CA LEU A 29 9.43 2.37 -0.89
C LEU A 29 10.51 2.95 -1.81
N ALA A 30 10.47 4.25 -2.10
CA ALA A 30 11.53 4.88 -2.89
C ALA A 30 12.88 4.90 -2.15
N ALA A 31 12.86 5.12 -0.83
CA ALA A 31 14.07 5.17 -0.02
C ALA A 31 14.79 3.82 0.07
N THR A 32 14.12 2.68 -0.19
CA THR A 32 14.80 1.37 -0.21
C THR A 32 15.87 1.27 -1.29
N LEU A 33 15.78 2.09 -2.35
CA LEU A 33 16.80 2.17 -3.40
C LEU A 33 18.15 2.71 -2.89
N LEU A 34 18.17 3.34 -1.73
CA LEU A 34 19.36 3.93 -1.13
C LEU A 34 20.07 3.00 -0.13
N ALA A 35 19.44 1.88 0.24
CA ALA A 35 19.93 0.97 1.27
C ALA A 35 20.49 -0.31 0.64
N ASP A 36 21.55 -0.84 1.23
CA ASP A 36 22.07 -2.15 0.87
C ASP A 36 21.28 -3.26 1.57
N GLY A 37 21.00 -4.35 0.84
CA GLY A 37 20.36 -5.55 1.37
C GLY A 37 18.81 -5.54 1.31
N VAL A 38 18.20 -6.53 1.97
CA VAL A 38 16.75 -6.78 1.91
C VAL A 38 16.01 -5.89 2.90
N MET A 39 15.05 -5.11 2.40
CA MET A 39 14.18 -4.27 3.21
C MET A 39 12.83 -4.95 3.44
N ARG A 40 12.38 -5.01 4.70
CA ARG A 40 11.04 -5.49 5.08
C ARG A 40 10.19 -4.34 5.57
N ILE A 41 9.08 -4.07 4.90
CA ILE A 41 8.17 -2.97 5.23
C ILE A 41 6.82 -3.56 5.65
N GLY A 42 6.43 -3.30 6.90
CA GLY A 42 5.14 -3.73 7.45
C GLY A 42 4.04 -2.69 7.30
N ASN A 43 2.78 -3.11 7.50
CA ASN A 43 1.60 -2.23 7.53
C ASN A 43 1.41 -1.40 6.24
N VAL A 44 1.77 -1.96 5.07
CA VAL A 44 1.63 -1.30 3.77
C VAL A 44 0.15 -1.31 3.34
N PRO A 45 -0.47 -0.17 2.99
CA PRO A 45 -1.86 -0.12 2.53
C PRO A 45 -1.99 -0.68 1.12
N HIS A 46 -3.05 -1.44 0.85
CA HIS A 46 -3.36 -1.93 -0.50
C HIS A 46 -4.10 -0.85 -1.29
N LEU A 47 -3.35 -0.06 -2.06
CA LEU A 47 -3.84 1.04 -2.87
C LEU A 47 -3.20 1.02 -4.26
N GLN A 48 -3.89 1.54 -5.26
CA GLN A 48 -3.40 1.59 -6.64
C GLN A 48 -2.03 2.27 -6.76
N ASP A 49 -1.82 3.39 -6.05
CA ASP A 49 -0.53 4.10 -6.05
C ASP A 49 0.62 3.22 -5.52
N VAL A 50 0.35 2.38 -4.52
CA VAL A 50 1.34 1.46 -3.93
C VAL A 50 1.67 0.36 -4.92
N THR A 51 0.65 -0.28 -5.52
CA THR A 51 0.84 -1.30 -6.56
C THR A 51 1.64 -0.75 -7.75
N THR A 52 1.27 0.44 -8.22
CA THR A 52 1.96 1.11 -9.34
C THR A 52 3.43 1.41 -9.01
N THR A 53 3.71 1.82 -7.77
CA THR A 53 5.08 2.07 -7.30
C THR A 53 5.89 0.77 -7.22
N MET A 54 5.30 -0.31 -6.71
CA MET A 54 5.95 -1.63 -6.69
C MET A 54 6.24 -2.13 -8.12
N GLU A 55 5.31 -1.99 -9.05
CA GLU A 55 5.54 -2.33 -10.47
C GLU A 55 6.69 -1.52 -11.08
N LEU A 56 6.76 -0.21 -10.78
CA LEU A 56 7.85 0.65 -11.23
C LEU A 56 9.20 0.16 -10.68
N LEU A 57 9.28 -0.11 -9.38
CA LEU A 57 10.49 -0.66 -8.75
C LEU A 57 10.89 -2.00 -9.37
N GLY A 58 9.91 -2.87 -9.64
CA GLY A 58 10.15 -4.14 -10.35
C GLY A 58 10.73 -3.93 -11.74
N ARG A 59 10.23 -2.95 -12.50
CA ARG A 59 10.79 -2.59 -13.83
C ARG A 59 12.19 -1.97 -13.74
N MET A 60 12.59 -1.45 -12.59
CA MET A 60 13.96 -0.99 -12.32
C MET A 60 14.89 -2.13 -11.90
N GLY A 61 14.40 -3.37 -11.84
CA GLY A 61 15.19 -4.56 -11.48
C GLY A 61 15.16 -4.92 -9.99
N VAL A 62 14.26 -4.33 -9.21
CA VAL A 62 14.09 -4.70 -7.79
C VAL A 62 13.21 -5.93 -7.67
N ASP A 63 13.71 -7.00 -7.03
CA ASP A 63 12.90 -8.15 -6.67
C ASP A 63 12.00 -7.82 -5.46
N LEU A 64 10.69 -7.98 -5.63
CA LEU A 64 9.68 -7.67 -4.62
C LEU A 64 8.90 -8.94 -4.28
N THR A 65 8.64 -9.15 -3.00
CA THR A 65 7.76 -10.21 -2.49
C THR A 65 6.74 -9.61 -1.53
N LEU A 66 5.51 -10.13 -1.59
CA LEU A 66 4.41 -9.74 -0.71
C LEU A 66 4.04 -10.98 0.12
N ASP A 67 4.11 -10.81 1.45
CA ASP A 67 3.71 -11.81 2.45
C ASP A 67 2.26 -11.61 2.89
#